data_AF-A0A429IFE1-F1
#
_entry.id   AF-A0A429IFE1-F1
#
_cell.length_a   1.000
_cell.length_b   1.000
_cell.length_c   1.000
_cell.angle_alpha   90.00
_cell.angle_beta   90.00
_cell.angle_gamma   90.00
#
_symmetry.space_group_name_H-M   'P 1'
#
loop_
_entity.id
_entity.type
_entity.pdbx_description
1 polymer ?
#
loop_
_entity_poly.entity_id
_entity_poly.type
_entity_poly.pdbx_seq_one_letter_code
_entity_poly.pdbx_strand_id
1 'polypeptide(L)'
;MTVLDTRALNRATLARQLLLERAGLPVLDAVGHLCGLQAQEPQEPFIGLWSRLRAFDPSSLSDLLTGRHVVRTHLMRRTVHLVTADDVLAWRARHDAMLRRRAQGAYRRELAGVDLDELAAAGRAVMADGEPRSMPELARAVAGRWPEPGLRALGEMLVAALVPMVQLPPRGLWRTRAGARYVPLATWLGRDIDPPIAPNGAAPNGTTPATPE
;
A
#
# COMPACT_ATOMS: atom_id res chain seq x y z
N MET A 1 24.64 28.38 -10.78
CA MET A 1 24.13 27.18 -10.09
C MET A 1 25.26 26.60 -9.26
N THR A 2 25.07 26.45 -7.95
CA THR A 2 26.05 25.77 -7.10
C THR A 2 25.97 24.27 -7.35
N VAL A 3 27.06 23.64 -7.77
CA VAL A 3 27.15 22.18 -7.90
C VAL A 3 27.32 21.58 -6.51
N LEU A 4 26.44 20.65 -6.13
CA LEU A 4 26.52 19.96 -4.84
C LEU A 4 27.51 18.79 -4.93
N ASP A 5 28.48 18.74 -4.02
CA ASP A 5 29.35 17.57 -3.87
C ASP A 5 28.61 16.40 -3.20
N THR A 6 29.25 15.22 -3.16
CA THR A 6 28.69 14.01 -2.54
C THR A 6 28.35 14.20 -1.06
N ARG A 7 29.16 14.97 -0.31
CA ARG A 7 28.94 15.21 1.11
C ARG A 7 27.71 16.08 1.32
N ALA A 8 27.54 17.12 0.50
CA ALA A 8 26.39 18.01 0.49
C ALA A 8 25.11 17.25 0.14
N LEU A 9 25.14 16.40 -0.91
CA LEU A 9 24.00 15.54 -1.26
C LEU A 9 23.63 14.56 -0.13
N ASN A 10 24.63 13.98 0.53
CA ASN A 10 24.41 13.09 1.66
C ASN A 10 23.77 13.83 2.85
N ARG A 11 24.30 15.00 3.25
CA ARG A 11 23.73 15.81 4.34
C ARG A 11 22.33 16.29 4.00
N ALA A 12 22.09 16.75 2.78
CA ALA A 12 20.75 17.14 2.31
C ALA A 12 19.76 15.97 2.37
N THR A 13 20.21 14.75 2.04
CA THR A 13 19.38 13.55 2.15
C THR A 13 19.04 13.21 3.60
N LEU A 14 20.03 13.24 4.50
CA LEU A 14 19.79 12.99 5.92
C LEU A 14 18.89 14.06 6.56
N ALA A 15 19.02 15.33 6.14
CA ALA A 15 18.14 16.41 6.59
C ALA A 15 16.68 16.13 6.18
N ARG A 16 16.43 15.81 4.91
CA ARG A 16 15.10 15.42 4.39
C ARG A 16 14.57 14.09 4.97
N GLN A 17 15.44 13.25 5.53
CA GLN A 17 15.04 12.03 6.22
C GLN A 17 14.83 12.24 7.73
N LEU A 18 14.96 13.48 8.22
CA LEU A 18 14.82 13.83 9.64
C LEU A 18 15.85 13.10 10.53
N LEU A 19 17.06 12.91 9.99
CA LEU A 19 18.15 12.13 10.63
C LEU A 19 19.33 12.98 11.10
N LEU A 20 19.42 14.25 10.70
CA LEU A 20 20.44 15.16 11.26
C LEU A 20 20.03 15.72 12.62
N GLU A 21 18.74 15.96 12.78
CA GLU A 21 18.12 16.38 14.03
C GLU A 21 16.73 15.77 14.12
N ARG A 22 16.29 15.52 15.36
CA ARG A 22 14.90 15.10 15.58
C ARG A 22 13.98 16.29 15.32
N ALA A 23 12.97 16.07 14.48
CA ALA A 23 12.02 17.09 14.07
C ALA A 23 10.86 17.23 15.07
N GLY A 24 10.26 18.41 15.12
CA GLY A 24 9.03 18.70 15.87
C GLY A 24 7.76 18.56 15.02
N LEU A 25 7.72 17.59 14.11
CA LEU A 25 6.58 17.35 13.22
C LEU A 25 5.54 16.43 13.87
N PRO A 26 4.23 16.64 13.60
CA PRO A 26 3.21 15.63 13.84
C PRO A 26 3.54 14.31 13.13
N VAL A 27 3.09 13.19 13.70
CA VAL A 27 3.40 11.85 13.16
C VAL A 27 2.88 11.68 11.73
N LEU A 28 1.66 12.14 11.44
CA LEU A 28 1.06 12.07 10.11
C LEU A 28 1.92 12.81 9.07
N ASP A 29 2.32 14.04 9.39
CA ASP A 29 3.15 14.88 8.53
C ASP A 29 4.52 14.25 8.29
N ALA A 30 5.12 13.63 9.32
CA ALA A 30 6.39 12.92 9.19
C ALA A 30 6.26 11.70 8.26
N VAL A 31 5.17 10.94 8.35
CA VAL A 31 4.89 9.81 7.44
C VAL A 31 4.79 10.31 5.99
N GLY A 32 4.02 11.37 5.74
CA GLY A 32 3.90 11.97 4.40
C GLY A 32 5.24 12.52 3.89
N HIS A 33 5.97 13.25 4.73
CA HIS A 33 7.28 13.82 4.39
C HIS A 33 8.30 12.75 3.96
N LEU A 34 8.31 11.61 4.66
CA LEU A 34 9.19 10.48 4.37
C LEU A 34 8.74 9.64 3.16
N CYS A 35 7.60 10.00 2.56
CA CYS A 35 6.92 9.22 1.53
C CYS A 35 6.58 7.79 1.98
N GLY A 36 6.15 7.66 3.23
CA GLY A 36 5.89 6.40 3.91
C GLY A 36 7.12 5.74 4.52
N LEU A 37 6.87 4.72 5.35
CA LEU A 37 7.90 3.89 5.96
C LEU A 37 7.68 2.43 5.58
N GLN A 38 8.78 1.70 5.38
CA GLN A 38 8.72 0.25 5.23
C GLN A 38 8.13 -0.35 6.52
N ALA A 39 7.15 -1.24 6.38
CA ALA A 39 6.36 -1.80 7.48
C ALA A 39 6.12 -3.30 7.29
N GLN A 40 7.11 -4.04 6.76
CA GLN A 40 7.01 -5.50 6.62
C GLN A 40 6.94 -6.08 8.02
N GLU A 41 7.89 -5.66 8.89
CA GLU A 41 7.71 -5.85 10.32
C GLU A 41 6.87 -4.73 10.95
N PRO A 42 5.74 -5.08 11.61
CA PRO A 42 4.80 -4.10 12.15
C PRO A 42 5.42 -3.05 13.09
N GLN A 43 6.50 -3.38 13.79
CA GLN A 43 7.08 -2.51 14.81
C GLN A 43 8.17 -1.57 14.26
N GLU A 44 8.71 -1.83 13.07
CA GLU A 44 9.79 -1.03 12.48
C GLU A 44 9.41 0.46 12.27
N PRO A 45 8.19 0.80 11.80
CA PRO A 45 7.79 2.21 11.66
C PRO A 45 7.85 2.99 12.96
N PHE A 46 7.52 2.37 14.11
CA PHE A 46 7.59 3.03 15.42
C PHE A 46 9.03 3.39 15.78
N ILE A 47 9.98 2.48 15.57
CA ILE A 47 11.41 2.75 15.80
C ILE A 47 11.95 3.80 14.81
N GLY A 48 11.48 3.73 13.56
CA GLY A 48 11.82 4.69 12.51
C GLY A 48 11.38 6.11 12.86
N LEU A 49 10.15 6.29 13.34
CA LEU A 49 9.60 7.58 13.74
C LEU A 49 10.17 8.05 15.08
N TRP A 50 10.36 7.16 16.06
CA TRP A 50 11.02 7.49 17.32
C TRP A 50 12.41 8.08 17.10
N SER A 51 13.18 7.54 16.15
CA SER A 51 14.53 8.05 15.85
C SER A 51 14.52 9.44 15.19
N ARG A 52 13.38 9.85 14.60
CA ARG A 52 13.25 11.05 13.74
C ARG A 52 12.48 12.20 14.40
N LEU A 53 11.68 11.93 15.42
CA LEU A 53 10.79 12.92 16.04
C LEU A 53 11.16 13.17 17.50
N ARG A 54 11.05 14.43 17.94
CA ARG A 54 11.41 14.84 19.33
C ARG A 54 10.44 14.28 20.37
N ALA A 55 9.14 14.34 20.10
CA ALA A 55 8.09 13.94 21.02
C ALA A 55 7.23 12.81 20.42
N PHE A 56 7.87 11.74 19.96
CA PHE A 56 7.15 10.60 19.39
C PHE A 56 6.43 9.80 20.48
N ASP A 57 5.10 9.71 20.37
CA ASP A 57 4.28 8.76 21.11
C ASP A 57 3.80 7.64 20.17
N PRO A 58 4.12 6.36 20.44
CA PRO A 58 3.57 5.22 19.71
C PRO A 58 2.04 5.14 19.69
N SER A 59 1.35 5.69 20.69
CA SER A 59 -0.11 5.74 20.71
C SER A 59 -0.65 6.55 19.53
N SER A 60 -0.01 7.69 19.22
CA SER A 60 -0.42 8.56 18.11
C SER A 60 -0.36 7.85 16.76
N LEU A 61 0.65 7.01 16.51
CA LEU A 61 0.69 6.21 15.27
C LEU A 61 -0.40 5.12 15.26
N SER A 62 -0.64 4.51 16.42
CA SER A 62 -1.69 3.49 16.56
C SER A 62 -3.08 4.09 16.30
N ASP A 63 -3.33 5.30 16.80
CA ASP A 63 -4.57 6.04 16.59
C ASP A 63 -4.75 6.47 15.12
N LEU A 64 -3.67 6.84 14.42
CA LEU A 64 -3.73 7.13 12.98
C LEU A 64 -4.06 5.88 12.14
N LEU A 65 -3.63 4.70 12.56
CA LEU A 65 -3.96 3.43 11.91
C LEU A 65 -5.42 3.02 12.13
N THR A 66 -5.93 3.15 13.36
CA THR A 66 -7.33 2.84 13.69
C THR A 66 -8.29 3.89 13.12
N GLY A 67 -7.90 5.16 13.15
CA GLY A 67 -8.59 6.31 12.56
C GLY A 67 -8.48 6.42 11.04
N ARG A 68 -7.79 5.47 10.38
CA ARG A 68 -7.67 5.34 8.92
C ARG A 68 -6.94 6.48 8.20
N HIS A 69 -6.24 7.35 8.92
CA HIS A 69 -5.39 8.40 8.35
C HIS A 69 -4.08 7.85 7.80
N VAL A 70 -3.65 6.71 8.33
CA VAL A 70 -2.48 5.96 7.88
C VAL A 70 -2.93 4.53 7.59
N VAL A 71 -2.41 3.95 6.52
CA VAL A 71 -2.69 2.56 6.15
C VAL A 71 -1.41 1.76 5.99
N ARG A 72 -1.55 0.43 6.10
CA ARG A 72 -0.50 -0.52 5.75
C ARG A 72 -0.89 -1.28 4.49
N THR A 73 -0.09 -1.22 3.43
CA THR A 73 -0.40 -1.88 2.16
C THR A 73 0.86 -2.31 1.40
N HIS A 74 0.73 -3.25 0.46
CA HIS A 74 1.83 -3.55 -0.46
C HIS A 74 2.01 -2.39 -1.45
N LEU A 75 3.21 -1.84 -1.48
CA LEU A 75 3.54 -0.70 -2.32
C LEU A 75 4.94 -0.86 -2.93
N MET A 76 5.88 0.06 -2.68
CA MET A 76 7.20 0.04 -3.30
C MET A 76 7.87 -1.34 -3.19
N ARG A 77 8.39 -1.85 -4.30
CA ARG A 77 9.10 -3.14 -4.37
C ARG A 77 8.29 -4.36 -3.86
N ARG A 78 6.95 -4.27 -3.80
CA ARG A 78 6.04 -5.32 -3.31
C ARG A 78 6.25 -5.66 -1.82
N THR A 79 6.74 -4.72 -1.01
CA THR A 79 6.75 -4.88 0.46
C THR A 79 5.66 -4.03 1.10
N VAL A 80 5.28 -4.39 2.32
CA VAL A 80 4.28 -3.62 3.07
C VAL A 80 4.87 -2.28 3.47
N HIS A 81 4.17 -1.18 3.19
CA HIS A 81 4.53 0.17 3.60
C HIS A 81 3.41 0.76 4.44
N LEU A 82 3.81 1.58 5.42
CA LEU A 82 2.96 2.46 6.19
C LEU A 82 2.99 3.83 5.51
N VAL A 83 1.84 4.29 5.02
CA VAL A 83 1.68 5.52 4.23
C VAL A 83 0.43 6.26 4.67
N THR A 84 0.34 7.55 4.38
CA THR A 84 -0.89 8.32 4.62
C THR A 84 -2.02 7.82 3.70
N ALA A 85 -3.27 8.07 4.10
CA ALA A 85 -4.44 7.76 3.29
C ALA A 85 -4.44 8.53 1.96
N ASP A 86 -3.99 9.79 1.94
CA ASP A 86 -3.94 10.56 0.71
C ASP A 86 -2.83 10.08 -0.23
N ASP A 87 -1.64 9.78 0.30
CA ASP A 87 -0.53 9.26 -0.51
C ASP A 87 -0.87 7.91 -1.14
N VAL A 88 -1.52 7.01 -0.41
CA VAL A 88 -1.87 5.70 -0.97
C VAL A 88 -2.89 5.82 -2.09
N LEU A 89 -3.90 6.70 -1.95
CA LEU A 89 -4.89 6.93 -3.00
C LEU A 89 -4.25 7.55 -4.23
N ALA A 90 -3.30 8.48 -4.05
CA ALA A 90 -2.54 9.08 -5.13
C ALA A 90 -1.55 8.10 -5.79
N TRP A 91 -0.92 7.19 -5.03
CA TRP A 91 0.23 6.42 -5.55
C TRP A 91 -0.10 4.99 -5.96
N ARG A 92 -1.17 4.39 -5.43
CA ARG A 92 -1.40 2.95 -5.57
C ARG A 92 -1.51 2.52 -7.03
N ALA A 93 -2.25 3.25 -7.87
CA ALA A 93 -2.39 2.93 -9.30
C ALA A 93 -1.04 2.98 -10.05
N ARG A 94 -0.16 3.93 -9.70
CA ARG A 94 1.18 4.09 -10.30
C ARG A 94 2.10 2.89 -10.01
N HIS A 95 1.78 2.10 -8.99
CA HIS A 95 2.54 0.92 -8.60
C HIS A 95 1.97 -0.40 -9.17
N ASP A 96 0.79 -0.39 -9.82
CA ASP A 96 0.11 -1.62 -10.27
C ASP A 96 0.98 -2.49 -11.17
N ALA A 97 1.55 -1.92 -12.22
CA ALA A 97 2.38 -2.66 -13.17
C ALA A 97 3.62 -3.27 -12.48
N MET A 98 4.21 -2.55 -11.53
CA MET A 98 5.37 -3.04 -10.77
C MET A 98 4.97 -4.18 -9.83
N LEU A 99 3.86 -4.04 -9.09
CA LEU A 99 3.36 -5.06 -8.17
C LEU A 99 2.99 -6.34 -8.90
N ARG A 100 2.21 -6.24 -9.98
CA ARG A 100 1.84 -7.38 -10.86
C ARG A 100 3.08 -8.10 -11.37
N ARG A 101 4.03 -7.37 -11.97
CA ARG A 101 5.27 -7.95 -12.50
C ARG A 101 6.11 -8.63 -11.42
N ARG A 102 6.25 -8.02 -10.24
CA ARG A 102 7.01 -8.61 -9.12
C ARG A 102 6.34 -9.86 -8.57
N ALA A 103 5.00 -9.88 -8.48
CA ALA A 103 4.25 -11.04 -8.02
C ALA A 103 4.31 -12.20 -9.01
N GLN A 104 4.06 -11.91 -10.29
CA GLN A 104 4.11 -12.91 -11.35
C GLN A 104 5.52 -13.49 -11.52
N GLY A 105 6.57 -12.65 -11.41
CA GLY A 105 7.95 -13.12 -11.48
C GLY A 105 8.32 -14.09 -10.35
N ALA A 106 7.77 -13.89 -9.14
CA ALA A 106 8.03 -14.76 -8.00
C ALA A 106 7.30 -16.13 -8.08
N TYR A 107 6.16 -16.17 -8.76
CA TYR A 107 5.31 -17.36 -8.91
C TYR A 107 5.09 -17.74 -10.36
N ARG A 108 6.14 -17.59 -11.19
CA ARG A 108 6.05 -17.71 -12.65
C ARG A 108 5.51 -19.07 -13.09
N ARG A 109 5.91 -20.14 -12.40
CA ARG A 109 5.53 -21.51 -12.75
C ARG A 109 4.12 -21.81 -12.28
N GLU A 110 3.82 -21.43 -11.05
CA GLU A 110 2.55 -21.67 -10.38
C GLU A 110 1.39 -20.91 -11.03
N LEU A 111 1.67 -19.71 -11.57
CA LEU A 111 0.67 -18.87 -12.24
C LEU A 111 0.70 -19.00 -13.77
N ALA A 112 1.38 -20.00 -14.32
CA ALA A 112 1.37 -20.25 -15.76
C ALA A 112 -0.06 -20.58 -16.22
N GLY A 113 -0.56 -19.84 -17.23
CA GLY A 113 -1.91 -20.03 -17.76
C GLY A 113 -3.04 -19.42 -16.91
N VAL A 114 -2.72 -18.77 -15.79
CA VAL A 114 -3.73 -18.04 -14.99
C VAL A 114 -3.99 -16.68 -15.63
N ASP A 115 -5.24 -16.43 -16.01
CA ASP A 115 -5.69 -15.06 -16.33
C ASP A 115 -5.76 -14.23 -15.05
N LEU A 116 -4.88 -13.22 -14.97
CA LEU A 116 -4.76 -12.37 -13.79
C LEU A 116 -5.91 -11.39 -13.62
N ASP A 117 -6.60 -11.03 -14.69
CA ASP A 117 -7.76 -10.14 -14.62
C ASP A 117 -9.00 -10.92 -14.18
N GLU A 118 -9.17 -12.17 -14.64
CA GLU A 118 -10.18 -13.08 -14.07
C GLU A 118 -9.93 -13.39 -12.59
N LEU A 119 -8.68 -13.64 -12.21
CA LEU A 119 -8.31 -13.85 -10.81
C LEU A 119 -8.62 -12.60 -9.97
N ALA A 120 -8.31 -11.41 -10.48
CA ALA A 120 -8.63 -10.15 -9.82
C ALA A 120 -10.16 -9.98 -9.63
N ALA A 121 -10.96 -10.29 -10.65
CA ALA A 121 -12.41 -10.21 -10.58
C ALA A 121 -12.99 -11.21 -9.57
N ALA A 122 -12.53 -12.46 -9.59
CA ALA A 122 -12.94 -13.47 -8.61
C ALA A 122 -12.57 -13.07 -7.18
N GLY A 123 -11.37 -12.54 -6.97
CA GLY A 123 -10.95 -12.00 -5.68
C GLY A 123 -11.85 -10.88 -5.18
N ARG A 124 -12.16 -9.88 -6.04
CA ARG A 124 -13.08 -8.79 -5.69
C ARG A 124 -14.47 -9.30 -5.31
N ALA A 125 -14.99 -10.28 -6.04
CA ALA A 125 -16.29 -10.88 -5.74
C ALA A 125 -16.33 -11.53 -4.35
N VAL A 126 -15.24 -12.23 -3.95
CA VAL A 126 -15.13 -12.83 -2.61
C VAL A 126 -15.18 -11.78 -1.48
N MET A 127 -14.68 -10.56 -1.72
CA MET A 127 -14.63 -9.49 -0.72
C MET A 127 -15.80 -8.51 -0.79
N ALA A 128 -16.78 -8.74 -1.67
CA ALA A 128 -17.90 -7.82 -1.87
C ALA A 128 -18.79 -7.68 -0.63
N ASP A 129 -18.76 -8.66 0.28
CA ASP A 129 -19.46 -8.61 1.57
C ASP A 129 -18.77 -7.72 2.62
N GLY A 130 -17.58 -7.20 2.32
CA GLY A 130 -16.82 -6.35 3.24
C GLY A 130 -16.11 -7.09 4.37
N GLU A 131 -16.22 -8.43 4.43
CA GLU A 131 -15.63 -9.21 5.51
C GLU A 131 -14.09 -9.27 5.38
N PRO A 132 -13.34 -8.85 6.42
CA PRO A 132 -11.88 -8.92 6.38
C PRO A 132 -11.39 -10.35 6.24
N ARG A 133 -10.42 -10.62 5.37
CA ARG A 133 -9.88 -11.97 5.14
C ARG A 133 -8.36 -12.00 5.12
N SER A 134 -7.79 -13.15 5.45
CA SER A 134 -6.38 -13.48 5.29
C SER A 134 -6.10 -13.98 3.86
N MET A 135 -4.83 -13.96 3.44
CA MET A 135 -4.41 -14.51 2.14
C MET A 135 -4.84 -15.98 1.95
N PRO A 136 -4.70 -16.90 2.93
CA PRO A 136 -5.15 -18.28 2.77
C PRO A 136 -6.66 -18.43 2.60
N GLU A 137 -7.48 -17.60 3.25
CA GLU A 137 -8.94 -17.64 3.07
C GLU A 137 -9.33 -17.15 1.68
N LEU A 138 -8.74 -16.06 1.20
CA LEU A 138 -8.95 -15.56 -0.17
C LEU A 138 -8.53 -16.59 -1.20
N ALA A 139 -7.36 -17.21 -1.02
CA ALA A 139 -6.88 -18.26 -1.91
C ALA A 139 -7.84 -19.45 -1.97
N ARG A 140 -8.29 -19.94 -0.81
CA ARG A 140 -9.24 -21.07 -0.73
C ARG A 140 -10.58 -20.75 -1.42
N ALA A 141 -11.06 -19.52 -1.29
CA ALA A 141 -12.32 -19.09 -1.90
C ALA A 141 -12.27 -19.10 -3.44
N VAL A 142 -11.10 -18.95 -4.05
CA VAL A 142 -10.94 -18.93 -5.52
C VAL A 142 -10.31 -20.22 -6.09
N ALA A 143 -9.72 -21.07 -5.24
CA ALA A 143 -8.95 -22.25 -5.65
C ALA A 143 -9.75 -23.24 -6.52
N GLY A 144 -11.08 -23.32 -6.37
CA GLY A 144 -11.91 -24.19 -7.21
C GLY A 144 -11.84 -23.86 -8.71
N ARG A 145 -11.57 -22.59 -9.07
CA ARG A 145 -11.37 -22.15 -10.47
C ARG A 145 -9.92 -22.33 -10.95
N TRP A 146 -8.97 -22.41 -10.02
CA TRP A 146 -7.54 -22.53 -10.29
C TRP A 146 -6.94 -23.56 -9.33
N PRO A 147 -7.09 -24.87 -9.60
CA PRO A 147 -6.62 -25.93 -8.70
C PRO A 147 -5.10 -26.11 -8.76
N GLU A 148 -4.47 -25.82 -9.90
CA GLU A 148 -3.04 -26.00 -10.12
C GLU A 148 -2.18 -24.97 -9.37
N PRO A 149 -2.50 -23.66 -9.37
CA PRO A 149 -1.73 -22.69 -8.60
C PRO A 149 -1.91 -22.94 -7.10
N GLY A 150 -0.82 -23.27 -6.41
CA GLY A 150 -0.86 -23.46 -4.96
C GLY A 150 -1.44 -22.25 -4.22
N LEU A 151 -2.15 -22.49 -3.10
CA LEU A 151 -2.88 -21.46 -2.34
C LEU A 151 -2.03 -20.23 -1.99
N ARG A 152 -0.75 -20.43 -1.71
CA ARG A 152 0.18 -19.33 -1.41
C ARG A 152 0.31 -18.36 -2.58
N ALA A 153 0.49 -18.88 -3.80
CA ALA A 153 0.65 -18.06 -5.01
C ALA A 153 -0.62 -17.26 -5.30
N LEU A 154 -1.80 -17.90 -5.20
CA LEU A 154 -3.10 -17.24 -5.36
C LEU A 154 -3.31 -16.12 -4.32
N GLY A 155 -3.09 -16.41 -3.05
CA GLY A 155 -3.28 -15.45 -1.96
C GLY A 155 -2.34 -14.26 -2.05
N GLU A 156 -1.05 -14.49 -2.30
CA GLU A 156 -0.08 -13.40 -2.48
C GLU A 156 -0.35 -12.59 -3.76
N MET A 157 -0.73 -13.23 -4.87
CA MET A 157 -1.08 -12.52 -6.10
C MET A 157 -2.30 -11.61 -5.90
N LEU A 158 -3.35 -12.11 -5.23
CA LEU A 158 -4.55 -11.33 -4.92
C LEU A 158 -4.24 -10.11 -4.03
N VAL A 159 -3.53 -10.31 -2.93
CA VAL A 159 -3.35 -9.28 -1.89
C VAL A 159 -2.16 -8.35 -2.13
N ALA A 160 -1.07 -8.85 -2.71
CA ALA A 160 0.15 -8.08 -2.93
C ALA A 160 0.24 -7.47 -4.33
N ALA A 161 -0.70 -7.76 -5.24
CA ALA A 161 -0.64 -7.24 -6.60
C ALA A 161 -1.99 -6.86 -7.23
N LEU A 162 -2.96 -7.78 -7.30
CA LEU A 162 -4.14 -7.59 -8.16
C LEU A 162 -5.21 -6.70 -7.56
N VAL A 163 -5.46 -6.85 -6.26
CA VAL A 163 -6.43 -6.02 -5.55
C VAL A 163 -5.68 -5.05 -4.65
N PRO A 164 -5.95 -3.74 -4.75
CA PRO A 164 -5.50 -2.78 -3.76
C PRO A 164 -6.10 -3.09 -2.39
N MET A 165 -5.29 -3.59 -1.45
CA MET A 165 -5.72 -3.99 -0.11
C MET A 165 -5.16 -3.07 0.98
N VAL A 166 -5.84 -3.01 2.12
CA VAL A 166 -5.28 -2.54 3.40
C VAL A 166 -5.10 -3.72 4.34
N GLN A 167 -3.95 -3.80 5.00
CA GLN A 167 -3.76 -4.68 6.16
C GLN A 167 -4.33 -3.99 7.40
N LEU A 168 -5.36 -4.58 7.99
CA LEU A 168 -6.12 -3.96 9.07
C LEU A 168 -5.43 -4.04 10.44
N PRO A 169 -5.68 -3.04 11.33
CA PRO A 169 -5.45 -3.23 12.76
C PRO A 169 -6.30 -4.40 13.30
N PRO A 170 -5.91 -5.04 14.42
CA PRO A 170 -4.87 -4.61 15.36
C PRO A 170 -3.43 -4.96 14.93
N ARG A 171 -3.23 -5.64 13.78
CA ARG A 171 -1.88 -5.88 13.26
C ARG A 171 -1.24 -4.58 12.79
N GLY A 172 -0.16 -4.16 13.44
CA GLY A 172 0.47 -2.85 13.15
C GLY A 172 0.37 -1.87 14.28
N LEU A 173 -0.47 -2.14 15.29
CA LEU A 173 -0.52 -1.33 16.49
C LEU A 173 0.72 -1.60 17.36
N TRP A 174 1.06 -0.62 18.18
CA TRP A 174 2.25 -0.69 19.03
C TRP A 174 2.19 -1.92 19.94
N ARG A 175 3.27 -2.71 19.95
CA ARG A 175 3.42 -3.92 20.79
C ARG A 175 2.26 -4.93 20.70
N THR A 176 1.53 -4.92 19.59
CA THR A 176 0.38 -5.79 19.40
C THR A 176 0.67 -6.87 18.36
N ARG A 177 0.46 -8.14 18.76
CA ARG A 177 0.56 -9.29 17.86
C ARG A 177 -0.81 -9.65 17.32
N ALA A 178 -0.94 -9.67 16.00
CA ALA A 178 -2.14 -10.13 15.33
C ALA A 178 -1.82 -10.66 13.93
N GLY A 179 -2.67 -11.58 13.45
CA GLY A 179 -2.64 -12.07 12.08
C GLY A 179 -3.03 -10.97 11.09
N ALA A 180 -2.59 -11.10 9.83
CA ALA A 180 -2.97 -10.15 8.79
C ALA A 180 -4.38 -10.43 8.28
N ARG A 181 -5.24 -9.42 8.37
CA ARG A 181 -6.56 -9.37 7.74
C ARG A 181 -6.58 -8.23 6.73
N TYR A 182 -7.26 -8.44 5.62
CA TYR A 182 -7.28 -7.53 4.49
C TYR A 182 -8.72 -7.23 4.08
N VAL A 183 -8.91 -5.98 3.66
CA VAL A 183 -10.09 -5.50 2.93
C VAL A 183 -9.62 -4.63 1.78
N PRO A 184 -10.44 -4.43 0.73
CA PRO A 184 -10.12 -3.49 -0.33
C PRO A 184 -9.87 -2.07 0.21
N LEU A 185 -8.85 -1.41 -0.34
CA LEU A 185 -8.42 -0.06 0.07
C LEU A 185 -9.55 0.96 -0.04
N ALA A 186 -10.31 0.92 -1.15
CA ALA A 186 -11.43 1.83 -1.38
C ALA A 186 -12.55 1.63 -0.36
N THR A 187 -12.86 0.38 -0.01
CA THR A 187 -13.85 0.04 1.03
C THR A 187 -13.41 0.55 2.41
N TRP A 188 -12.13 0.42 2.76
CA TRP A 188 -11.62 0.89 4.05
C TRP A 188 -11.64 2.41 4.18
N LEU A 189 -11.21 3.12 3.13
CA LEU A 189 -11.09 4.58 3.13
C LEU A 189 -12.36 5.32 2.71
N GLY A 190 -13.35 4.61 2.15
CA GLY A 190 -14.56 5.24 1.59
C GLY A 190 -14.28 6.14 0.39
N ARG A 191 -13.12 5.96 -0.26
CA ARG A 191 -12.62 6.79 -1.36
C ARG A 191 -11.93 5.92 -2.40
N ASP A 192 -12.18 6.21 -3.66
CA ASP A 192 -11.51 5.51 -4.77
C ASP A 192 -10.07 5.97 -4.94
N ILE A 193 -9.25 5.06 -5.48
CA ILE A 193 -7.85 5.32 -5.82
C ILE A 193 -7.80 6.23 -7.04
N ASP A 194 -6.93 7.23 -7.01
CA ASP A 194 -6.78 8.15 -8.12
C ASP A 194 -6.30 7.38 -9.37
N PRO A 195 -6.90 7.65 -10.54
CA PRO A 195 -6.43 7.05 -11.77
C PRO A 195 -4.96 7.43 -12.02
N PRO A 196 -4.21 6.58 -12.75
CA PRO A 196 -2.88 6.97 -13.19
C PRO A 196 -3.00 8.23 -14.05
N ILE A 197 -2.19 9.25 -13.77
CA ILE A 197 -2.10 10.41 -14.66
C ILE A 197 -1.59 9.90 -16.00
N ALA A 198 -2.35 10.14 -17.07
CA ALA A 198 -1.91 9.85 -18.43
C ALA A 198 -0.58 10.58 -18.67
N PRO A 199 0.36 10.00 -19.45
CA PRO A 199 1.71 10.57 -19.64
C PRO A 199 1.76 12.04 -20.06
N ASN A 200 0.64 12.62 -20.54
CA ASN A 200 0.54 14.00 -21.02
C ASN A 200 -0.51 14.87 -20.28
N GLY A 201 -0.97 14.50 -19.08
CA GLY A 201 -1.90 15.35 -18.30
C GLY A 201 -3.32 15.47 -18.87
N ALA A 202 -3.68 14.67 -19.88
CA ALA A 202 -5.06 14.55 -20.32
C ALA A 202 -5.86 13.75 -19.28
N ALA A 203 -6.88 14.37 -18.69
CA ALA A 203 -7.87 13.66 -17.88
C ALA A 203 -8.53 12.55 -18.73
N PRO A 204 -8.90 11.40 -18.12
CA PRO A 204 -9.67 10.39 -18.83
C PRO A 204 -11.00 11.02 -19.27
N ASN A 205 -11.24 10.99 -20.58
CA ASN A 205 -12.34 11.67 -21.27
C ASN A 205 -13.65 11.66 -20.49
N GLY A 206 -13.99 12.82 -19.90
CA GLY A 206 -15.33 13.11 -19.43
C GLY A 206 -16.25 13.33 -20.62
N THR A 207 -17.36 12.59 -20.62
CA THR A 207 -18.49 12.70 -21.55
C THR A 207 -18.83 14.16 -21.86
N THR A 208 -18.71 14.55 -23.12
CA THR A 208 -19.21 15.84 -23.63
C THR A 208 -20.74 15.80 -23.63
N PRO A 209 -21.47 16.77 -23.03
CA PRO A 209 -22.91 16.80 -23.16
C PRO A 209 -23.27 17.28 -24.57
N ALA A 210 -24.16 16.54 -25.23
CA ALA A 210 -24.73 16.91 -26.51
C ALA A 210 -25.45 18.27 -26.39
N THR A 211 -25.14 19.18 -27.31
CA THR A 211 -25.89 20.43 -27.49
C THR A 211 -27.15 20.12 -28.30
N PRO A 212 -28.35 20.57 -27.91
CA PRO A 212 -29.54 20.41 -28.73
C PRO A 212 -29.58 21.48 -29.83
N GLU A 213 -30.13 21.11 -30.99
CA GLU A 213 -30.54 22.03 -32.07
C GLU A 213 -31.75 22.89 -31.67
#